data_AF-A0A7S0F8M6-F1
#
_entry.id   AF-A0A7S0F8M6-F1
#
_cell.length_a   1.000
_cell.length_b   1.000
_cell.length_c   1.000
_cell.angle_alpha   90.00
_cell.angle_beta   90.00
_cell.angle_gamma   90.00
#
_symmetry.space_group_name_H-M   'P 1'
#
loop_
_entity.id
_entity.type
_entity.pdbx_description
1 polymer ?
#
loop_
_entity_poly.entity_id
_entity_poly.type
_entity_poly.pdbx_seq_one_letter_code
_entity_poly.pdbx_strand_id
1 'polypeptide(L)'
;WLDKWRAPEWLHSEPDPEAWSHLKGLLIRIYRHPLHAWRRLLDRDNSGRVSWPDFKAACQKLRFRERAANAWRALDTDLAGFISMREYDPPSARLLESFKDWAENNFGSVAQCFKKLDADGSGLVTFSELKRACHKTKWPGDVRLLFDCLEVDGKKSDISGK
;
A
#
# COMPACT_ATOMS: atom_id res chain seq x y z
N TRP A 1 19.44 -22.51 23.19
CA TRP A 1 19.24 -21.97 21.81
C TRP A 1 17.79 -21.54 21.59
N LEU A 2 16.82 -22.34 22.03
CA LEU A 2 15.40 -21.95 22.12
C LEU A 2 15.14 -20.87 23.20
N ASP A 3 15.92 -20.91 24.26
CA ASP A 3 15.90 -20.03 25.45
C ASP A 3 16.20 -18.55 25.15
N LYS A 4 16.69 -18.23 23.94
CA LYS A 4 16.91 -16.85 23.46
C LYS A 4 15.93 -16.41 22.36
N TRP A 5 15.11 -17.32 21.86
CA TRP A 5 14.19 -17.02 20.77
C TRP A 5 12.92 -16.35 21.33
N ARG A 6 12.64 -15.12 20.87
CA ARG A 6 11.41 -14.41 21.20
C ARG A 6 10.41 -14.63 20.07
N ALA A 7 9.46 -15.54 20.28
CA ALA A 7 8.37 -15.75 19.34
C ALA A 7 7.60 -14.44 19.12
N PRO A 8 7.27 -14.09 17.87
CA PRO A 8 6.40 -12.96 17.59
C PRO A 8 5.03 -13.14 18.26
N GLU A 9 4.44 -12.06 18.76
CA GLU A 9 3.12 -12.09 19.44
C GLU A 9 2.02 -12.72 18.56
N TRP A 10 2.09 -12.53 17.25
CA TRP A 10 1.12 -13.11 16.32
C TRP A 10 1.16 -14.64 16.27
N LEU A 11 2.30 -15.28 16.58
CA LEU A 11 2.44 -16.74 16.48
C LEU A 11 1.47 -17.50 17.40
N HIS A 12 1.06 -16.88 18.51
CA HIS A 12 0.10 -17.45 19.47
C HIS A 12 -1.24 -16.71 19.50
N SER A 13 -1.46 -15.77 18.57
CA SER A 13 -2.68 -14.99 18.52
C SER A 13 -3.71 -15.64 17.58
N GLU A 14 -4.97 -15.62 17.99
CA GLU A 14 -6.07 -16.00 17.12
C GLU A 14 -6.42 -14.86 16.15
N PRO A 15 -6.84 -15.18 14.90
CA PRO A 15 -7.28 -14.16 13.94
C PRO A 15 -8.53 -13.44 14.45
N ASP A 16 -8.51 -12.11 14.38
CA ASP A 16 -9.62 -11.26 14.81
C ASP A 16 -10.01 -10.29 13.69
N PRO A 17 -11.04 -10.64 12.89
CA PRO A 17 -11.53 -9.80 11.80
C PRO A 17 -12.04 -8.43 12.27
N GLU A 18 -12.54 -8.32 13.50
CA GLU A 18 -13.00 -7.03 14.04
C GLU A 18 -11.83 -6.11 14.38
N ALA A 19 -10.73 -6.66 14.91
CA ALA A 19 -9.50 -5.93 15.13
C ALA A 19 -8.97 -5.34 13.82
N TRP A 20 -8.99 -6.14 12.74
CA TRP A 20 -8.65 -5.66 11.41
C TRP A 20 -9.61 -4.57 10.93
N SER A 21 -10.92 -4.76 11.06
CA SER A 21 -11.93 -3.77 10.65
C SER A 21 -11.72 -2.42 11.35
N HIS A 22 -11.46 -2.43 12.66
CA HIS A 22 -11.16 -1.23 13.43
C HIS A 22 -9.87 -0.55 12.92
N LEU A 23 -8.79 -1.31 12.75
CA LEU A 23 -7.53 -0.77 12.23
C LEU A 23 -7.70 -0.19 10.81
N LYS A 24 -8.42 -0.88 9.93
CA LYS A 24 -8.75 -0.41 8.57
C LYS A 24 -9.53 0.91 8.62
N GLY A 25 -10.49 1.04 9.55
CA GLY A 25 -11.20 2.29 9.81
C GLY A 25 -10.28 3.45 10.20
N LEU A 26 -9.29 3.20 11.08
CA LEU A 26 -8.29 4.21 11.47
C LEU A 26 -7.42 4.63 10.27
N LEU A 27 -6.96 3.67 9.47
CA LEU A 27 -6.14 3.92 8.28
C LEU A 27 -6.89 4.78 7.26
N ILE A 28 -8.14 4.41 6.95
CA ILE A 28 -8.97 5.17 6.01
C ILE A 28 -9.26 6.57 6.53
N ARG A 29 -9.51 6.75 7.83
CA ARG A 29 -9.75 8.07 8.42
C ARG A 29 -8.56 9.02 8.26
N ILE A 30 -7.34 8.50 8.37
CA ILE A 30 -6.11 9.32 8.33
C ILE A 30 -5.63 9.54 6.90
N TYR A 31 -5.59 8.48 6.08
CA TYR A 31 -4.98 8.49 4.75
C TYR A 31 -5.99 8.57 3.61
N ARG A 32 -7.29 8.59 3.92
CA ARG A 32 -8.46 8.63 3.01
C ARG A 32 -8.66 7.41 2.14
N HIS A 33 -7.61 6.70 1.75
CA HIS A 33 -7.68 5.53 0.90
C HIS A 33 -6.73 4.41 1.39
N PRO A 34 -7.13 3.11 1.32
CA PRO A 34 -6.28 2.00 1.74
C PRO A 34 -4.92 1.98 1.03
N LEU A 35 -4.89 2.15 -0.30
CA LEU A 35 -3.64 2.19 -1.08
C LEU A 35 -2.71 3.33 -0.64
N HIS A 36 -3.27 4.48 -0.28
CA HIS A 36 -2.47 5.60 0.21
C HIS A 36 -1.87 5.30 1.60
N ALA A 37 -2.65 4.67 2.49
CA ALA A 37 -2.15 4.22 3.78
C ALA A 37 -1.06 3.14 3.65
N TRP A 38 -1.22 2.22 2.69
CA TRP A 38 -0.23 1.22 2.34
C TRP A 38 1.11 1.88 1.99
N ARG A 39 1.11 2.77 0.99
CA ARG A 39 2.32 3.46 0.51
C ARG A 39 2.97 4.37 1.54
N ARG A 40 2.18 5.06 2.38
CA ARG A 40 2.69 6.07 3.33
C ARG A 40 3.14 5.50 4.66
N LEU A 41 2.48 4.44 5.15
CA LEU A 41 2.66 3.97 6.53
C LEU A 41 3.17 2.54 6.62
N LEU A 42 2.66 1.62 5.80
CA LEU A 42 2.89 0.19 5.94
C LEU A 42 4.09 -0.30 5.11
N ASP A 43 4.14 0.04 3.83
CA ASP A 43 5.16 -0.38 2.85
C ASP A 43 6.14 0.78 2.58
N ARG A 44 6.86 1.16 3.64
CA ARG A 44 7.75 2.35 3.62
C ARG A 44 9.03 2.13 2.82
N ASP A 45 9.44 0.88 2.66
CA ASP A 45 10.61 0.48 1.90
C ASP A 45 10.29 0.16 0.42
N ASN A 46 9.01 0.26 0.03
CA ASN A 46 8.53 -0.02 -1.31
C ASN A 46 8.82 -1.48 -1.76
N SER A 47 8.85 -2.42 -0.82
CA SER A 47 9.02 -3.83 -1.09
C SER A 47 7.77 -4.48 -1.69
N GLY A 48 6.61 -3.81 -1.59
CA GLY A 48 5.32 -4.32 -2.04
C GLY A 48 4.75 -5.41 -1.12
N ARG A 49 5.36 -5.58 0.07
CA ARG A 49 4.95 -6.50 1.12
C ARG A 49 5.09 -5.78 2.46
N VAL A 50 4.29 -6.16 3.44
CA VAL A 50 4.38 -5.57 4.78
C VAL A 50 4.83 -6.66 5.74
N SER A 51 5.97 -6.45 6.40
CA SER A 51 6.48 -7.36 7.42
C SER A 51 5.82 -7.11 8.77
N TRP A 52 5.88 -8.07 9.69
CA TRP A 52 5.35 -7.90 11.05
C TRP A 52 5.96 -6.68 11.77
N PRO A 53 7.28 -6.45 11.75
CA PRO A 53 7.88 -5.23 12.30
C PRO A 53 7.27 -3.93 11.74
N ASP A 54 7.05 -3.85 10.43
CA ASP A 54 6.47 -2.65 9.79
C ASP A 54 5.03 -2.43 10.21
N PHE A 55 4.23 -3.51 10.21
CA PHE A 55 2.85 -3.48 10.65
C PHE A 55 2.73 -3.11 12.13
N LYS A 56 3.59 -3.67 12.99
CA LYS A 56 3.63 -3.35 14.42
C LYS A 56 4.02 -1.88 14.64
N ALA A 57 4.99 -1.38 13.89
CA ALA A 57 5.39 0.03 13.96
C ALA A 57 4.26 0.98 13.50
N ALA A 58 3.53 0.61 12.44
CA ALA A 58 2.35 1.33 11.98
C ALA A 58 1.23 1.35 13.05
N CYS A 59 0.92 0.19 13.62
CA CYS A 59 -0.02 0.02 14.72
C CYS A 59 0.34 0.89 15.94
N GLN A 60 1.63 0.94 16.30
CA GLN A 60 2.13 1.80 17.38
C GLN A 60 1.91 3.29 17.11
N LYS A 61 2.17 3.76 15.88
CA LYS A 61 1.91 5.14 15.46
C LYS A 61 0.43 5.51 15.53
N LEU A 62 -0.45 4.55 15.22
CA LEU A 62 -1.90 4.70 15.29
C LEU A 62 -2.48 4.51 16.69
N ARG A 63 -1.63 4.24 17.70
CA ARG A 63 -2.03 3.89 19.08
C ARG A 63 -2.94 2.65 19.15
N PHE A 64 -2.89 1.78 18.14
CA PHE A 64 -3.58 0.50 18.09
C PHE A 64 -2.62 -0.62 18.50
N ARG A 65 -2.46 -0.89 19.80
CA ARG A 65 -1.40 -1.81 20.27
C ARG A 65 -1.93 -3.19 20.65
N GLU A 66 -3.03 -3.24 21.39
CA GLU A 66 -3.47 -4.45 22.09
C GLU A 66 -3.93 -5.57 21.14
N ARG A 67 -4.62 -5.21 20.06
CA ARG A 67 -5.18 -6.16 19.07
C ARG A 67 -4.37 -6.23 17.77
N ALA A 68 -3.16 -5.68 17.75
CA ALA A 68 -2.33 -5.63 16.54
C ALA A 68 -1.96 -7.03 16.03
N ALA A 69 -1.62 -7.95 16.94
CA ALA A 69 -1.26 -9.32 16.59
C ALA A 69 -2.47 -10.08 16.00
N ASN A 70 -3.65 -9.91 16.57
CA ASN A 70 -4.86 -10.54 16.06
C ASN A 70 -5.31 -9.96 14.71
N ALA A 71 -5.17 -8.64 14.51
CA ALA A 71 -5.42 -7.99 13.23
C ALA A 71 -4.45 -8.47 12.13
N TRP A 72 -3.17 -8.66 12.48
CA TRP A 72 -2.21 -9.28 11.57
C TRP A 72 -2.63 -10.69 11.19
N ARG A 73 -3.01 -11.52 12.16
CA ARG A 73 -3.45 -12.89 11.90
C ARG A 73 -4.72 -12.98 11.05
N ALA A 74 -5.59 -11.97 11.12
CA ALA A 74 -6.74 -11.85 10.24
C ALA A 74 -6.39 -11.45 8.80
N LEU A 75 -5.24 -10.79 8.59
CA LEU A 75 -4.74 -10.39 7.28
C LEU A 75 -3.85 -11.46 6.62
N ASP A 76 -2.94 -12.06 7.38
CA ASP A 76 -1.95 -13.08 6.96
C ASP A 76 -2.64 -14.45 6.89
N THR A 77 -3.59 -14.57 5.95
CA THR A 77 -4.48 -15.73 5.85
C THR A 77 -3.77 -16.99 5.36
N ASP A 78 -2.72 -16.82 4.55
CA ASP A 78 -1.92 -17.91 4.00
C ASP A 78 -0.70 -18.28 4.87
N LEU A 79 -0.48 -17.54 5.96
CA LEU A 79 0.66 -17.68 6.88
C LEU A 79 2.02 -17.47 6.18
N ALA A 80 2.06 -16.66 5.13
CA ALA A 80 3.29 -16.35 4.41
C ALA A 80 4.29 -15.55 5.27
N GLY A 81 3.81 -14.94 6.37
CA GLY A 81 4.63 -14.14 7.27
C GLY A 81 4.87 -12.72 6.77
N PHE A 82 4.13 -12.31 5.74
CA PHE A 82 4.04 -10.94 5.25
C PHE A 82 2.62 -10.69 4.73
N ILE A 83 2.16 -9.45 4.79
CA ILE A 83 0.89 -9.06 4.16
C ILE A 83 1.17 -8.58 2.75
N SER A 84 0.37 -9.05 1.79
CA SER A 84 0.33 -8.55 0.42
C SER A 84 -0.76 -7.49 0.23
N MET A 85 -0.66 -6.69 -0.84
CA MET A 85 -1.72 -5.74 -1.18
C MET A 85 -3.08 -6.42 -1.40
N ARG A 86 -3.07 -7.67 -1.90
CA ARG A 86 -4.27 -8.45 -2.17
C ARG A 86 -5.00 -8.84 -0.88
N GLU A 87 -4.28 -9.16 0.18
CA GLU A 87 -4.86 -9.47 1.50
C GLU A 87 -5.34 -8.22 2.22
N TYR A 88 -4.56 -7.13 2.10
CA TYR A 88 -4.88 -5.86 2.74
C TYR A 88 -6.07 -5.14 2.09
N ASP A 89 -6.08 -5.01 0.76
CA ASP A 89 -7.17 -4.37 0.03
C ASP A 89 -7.26 -4.89 -1.43
N PRO A 90 -8.10 -5.92 -1.69
CA PRO A 90 -8.26 -6.51 -3.01
C PRO A 90 -8.61 -5.52 -4.15
N PRO A 91 -9.47 -4.50 -3.95
CA PRO A 91 -9.75 -3.50 -4.99
C PRO A 91 -8.51 -2.73 -5.42
N SER A 92 -7.71 -2.25 -4.47
CA SER A 92 -6.47 -1.55 -4.76
C SER A 92 -5.43 -2.46 -5.41
N ALA A 93 -5.36 -3.74 -5.01
CA ALA A 93 -4.51 -4.73 -5.68
C ALA A 93 -4.87 -4.87 -7.17
N ARG A 94 -6.16 -5.00 -7.49
CA ARG A 94 -6.64 -5.05 -8.89
C ARG A 94 -6.32 -3.78 -9.67
N LEU A 95 -6.40 -2.61 -9.04
CA LEU A 95 -6.01 -1.34 -9.67
C LEU A 95 -4.53 -1.36 -10.07
N LEU A 96 -3.64 -1.74 -9.16
CA LEU A 96 -2.20 -1.83 -9.42
C LEU A 96 -1.86 -2.91 -10.46
N GLU A 97 -2.47 -4.10 -10.35
CA GLU A 97 -2.33 -5.19 -11.33
C GLU A 97 -2.75 -4.70 -12.72
N SER A 98 -3.93 -4.08 -12.85
CA SER A 98 -4.42 -3.57 -14.13
C SER A 98 -3.55 -2.47 -14.73
N PHE A 99 -2.90 -1.65 -13.90
CA PHE A 99 -1.97 -0.61 -14.36
C PHE A 99 -0.67 -1.24 -14.86
N LYS A 100 -0.14 -2.22 -14.13
CA LYS A 100 1.06 -2.95 -14.52
C LYS A 100 0.85 -3.66 -15.86
N ASP A 101 -0.23 -4.40 -16.00
CA ASP A 101 -0.57 -5.11 -17.25
C ASP A 101 -0.72 -4.13 -18.41
N TRP A 102 -1.38 -2.99 -18.17
CA TRP A 102 -1.50 -1.93 -19.17
C TRP A 102 -0.13 -1.38 -19.59
N ALA A 103 0.76 -1.10 -18.64
CA ALA A 103 2.08 -0.55 -18.89
C ALA A 103 2.96 -1.55 -19.67
N GLU A 104 2.91 -2.82 -19.31
CA GLU A 104 3.63 -3.90 -20.00
C GLU A 104 3.11 -4.07 -21.43
N ASN A 105 1.80 -4.13 -21.63
CA ASN A 105 1.20 -4.32 -22.95
C ASN A 105 1.41 -3.14 -23.92
N ASN A 106 1.46 -1.91 -23.42
CA ASN A 106 1.57 -0.71 -24.27
C ASN A 106 3.01 -0.21 -24.43
N PHE A 107 3.89 -0.50 -23.46
CA PHE A 107 5.23 0.09 -23.41
C PHE A 107 6.36 -0.92 -23.23
N GLY A 108 6.04 -2.21 -22.97
CA GLY A 108 6.99 -3.31 -22.79
C GLY A 108 7.36 -3.58 -21.32
N SER A 109 7.29 -2.55 -20.47
CA SER A 109 7.47 -2.66 -19.02
C SER A 109 6.97 -1.40 -18.32
N VAL A 110 6.76 -1.48 -17.01
CA VAL A 110 6.47 -0.30 -16.17
C VAL A 110 7.59 0.74 -16.29
N ALA A 111 8.86 0.34 -16.22
CA ALA A 111 10.00 1.25 -16.34
C ALA A 111 10.02 1.98 -17.71
N GLN A 112 9.77 1.26 -18.80
CA GLN A 112 9.69 1.87 -20.14
C GLN A 112 8.46 2.75 -20.30
N CYS A 113 7.35 2.44 -19.63
CA CYS A 113 6.18 3.30 -19.57
C CYS A 113 6.56 4.66 -18.98
N PHE A 114 7.08 4.70 -17.74
CA PHE A 114 7.50 5.95 -17.10
C PHE A 114 8.52 6.73 -17.95
N LYS A 115 9.53 6.06 -18.52
CA LYS A 115 10.50 6.70 -19.41
C LYS A 115 9.88 7.32 -20.67
N LYS A 116 8.82 6.72 -21.22
CA LYS A 116 8.11 7.27 -22.39
C LYS A 116 7.10 8.37 -22.02
N LEU A 117 6.61 8.38 -20.78
CA LEU A 117 5.70 9.41 -20.29
C LEU A 117 6.43 10.69 -19.88
N ASP A 118 7.64 10.55 -19.34
CA ASP A 118 8.57 11.64 -18.99
C ASP A 118 9.19 12.24 -20.27
N ALA A 119 8.37 13.00 -21.01
CA ALA A 119 8.75 13.55 -22.30
C ALA A 119 9.73 14.72 -22.19
N ASP A 120 9.74 15.41 -21.04
CA ASP A 120 10.64 16.53 -20.76
C ASP A 120 11.95 16.09 -20.08
N GLY A 121 12.06 14.82 -19.68
CA GLY A 121 13.26 14.25 -19.06
C GLY A 121 13.49 14.78 -17.65
N SER A 122 12.43 15.27 -16.99
CA SER A 122 12.48 15.77 -15.61
C SER A 122 12.74 14.65 -14.59
N GLY A 123 12.56 13.39 -14.99
CA GLY A 123 12.60 12.23 -14.10
C GLY A 123 11.29 12.05 -13.32
N LEU A 124 10.27 12.85 -13.60
CA LEU A 124 8.95 12.80 -12.97
C LEU A 124 7.87 12.65 -14.03
N VAL A 125 6.83 11.88 -13.73
CA VAL A 125 5.62 11.81 -14.58
C VAL A 125 4.54 12.63 -13.92
N THR A 126 4.08 13.67 -14.62
CA THR A 126 2.98 14.52 -14.15
C THR A 126 1.63 13.82 -14.31
N PHE A 127 0.64 14.24 -13.53
CA PHE A 127 -0.74 13.76 -13.68
C PHE A 127 -1.27 13.94 -15.11
N SER A 128 -0.91 15.06 -15.76
CA SER A 128 -1.35 15.37 -17.12
C SER A 128 -0.77 14.41 -18.16
N GLU A 129 0.50 14.01 -18.01
CA GLU A 129 1.14 13.03 -18.90
C GLU A 129 0.55 11.64 -18.70
N LEU A 130 0.41 11.21 -17.44
CA LEU A 130 -0.20 9.94 -17.11
C LEU A 130 -1.64 9.85 -17.62
N LYS A 131 -2.46 10.87 -17.33
CA LYS A 131 -3.86 10.97 -17.78
C LYS A 131 -3.96 10.91 -19.30
N ARG A 132 -3.12 11.66 -20.01
CA ARG A 132 -3.12 11.68 -21.48
C ARG A 132 -2.79 10.31 -22.06
N ALA A 133 -1.78 9.64 -21.52
CA ALA A 133 -1.41 8.32 -21.97
C ALA A 133 -2.50 7.29 -21.70
N CYS A 134 -2.96 7.18 -20.45
CA CYS A 134 -4.03 6.26 -20.06
C CYS A 134 -5.28 6.46 -20.93
N HIS A 135 -5.68 7.71 -21.19
CA HIS A 135 -6.80 8.03 -22.08
C HIS A 135 -6.55 7.61 -23.53
N LYS A 136 -5.38 7.93 -24.10
CA LYS A 136 -5.02 7.59 -25.48
C LYS A 136 -5.01 6.08 -25.72
N THR A 137 -4.51 5.31 -24.75
CA THR A 137 -4.42 3.83 -24.79
C THR A 137 -5.61 3.13 -24.15
N LYS A 138 -6.64 3.89 -23.73
CA LYS A 138 -7.90 3.38 -23.15
C LYS A 138 -7.72 2.46 -21.92
N TRP A 139 -6.85 2.83 -20.99
CA TRP A 139 -6.77 2.13 -19.70
C TRP A 139 -8.07 2.33 -18.91
N PRO A 140 -8.71 1.26 -18.40
CA PRO A 140 -10.01 1.36 -17.72
C PRO A 140 -9.91 1.78 -16.25
N GLY A 141 -8.71 1.86 -15.68
CA GLY A 141 -8.51 2.17 -14.27
C GLY A 141 -8.65 3.66 -13.92
N ASP A 142 -8.83 3.94 -12.63
CA ASP A 142 -8.91 5.31 -12.11
C ASP A 142 -7.50 5.92 -12.00
N VAL A 143 -7.14 6.71 -13.02
CA VAL A 143 -5.85 7.42 -13.10
C VAL A 143 -5.68 8.41 -11.95
N ARG A 144 -6.77 9.05 -11.49
CA ARG A 144 -6.69 10.04 -10.42
C ARG A 144 -6.39 9.36 -9.10
N LEU A 145 -7.11 8.30 -8.80
CA LEU A 145 -6.87 7.51 -7.59
C LEU A 145 -5.46 6.91 -7.58
N LEU A 146 -5.01 6.36 -8.72
CA LEU A 146 -3.67 5.80 -8.85
C LEU A 146 -2.60 6.87 -8.59
N PHE A 147 -2.70 8.02 -9.25
CA PHE A 147 -1.74 9.10 -9.12
C PHE A 147 -1.68 9.63 -7.69
N ASP A 148 -2.83 9.98 -7.11
CA ASP A 148 -2.93 10.53 -5.76
C ASP A 148 -2.41 9.55 -4.68
N CYS A 149 -2.56 8.23 -4.89
CA CYS A 149 -2.05 7.24 -3.95
C CYS A 149 -0.56 6.90 -4.13
N LEU A 150 -0.02 7.04 -5.35
CA LEU A 150 1.38 6.73 -5.67
C LEU A 150 2.32 7.93 -5.53
N GLU A 151 1.80 9.15 -5.43
CA GLU A 151 2.59 10.35 -5.19
C GLU A 151 3.27 10.27 -3.81
N VAL A 152 4.56 9.91 -3.80
CA VAL A 152 5.35 9.74 -2.56
C VAL A 152 5.85 11.09 -2.02
N ASP A 153 6.05 12.09 -2.87
CA ASP A 153 6.55 13.42 -2.49
C ASP A 153 5.61 14.51 -3.00
N GLY A 154 5.01 15.32 -2.11
CA GLY A 154 4.19 16.43 -2.61
C GLY A 154 3.19 17.11 -1.68
N LYS A 155 3.17 16.86 -0.37
CA LYS A 155 2.83 17.83 0.70
C LYS A 155 2.82 17.08 2.03
N LYS A 156 3.60 17.57 2.99
CA LYS A 156 3.25 17.38 4.40
C LYS A 156 1.85 18.00 4.54
N SER A 157 0.80 17.19 4.54
CA SER A 157 -0.38 17.61 5.29
C SER A 157 0.10 17.63 6.73
N ASP A 158 0.36 18.83 7.24
CA ASP A 158 0.54 19.04 8.66
C ASP A 158 -0.70 18.48 9.35
N ILE A 159 -0.61 17.24 9.82
CA ILE A 159 -1.50 16.70 10.84
C ILE A 159 -0.91 17.18 12.17
N SER A 160 -0.82 18.50 12.31
CA SER A 160 -0.67 19.24 13.55
C SER A 160 -1.89 20.14 13.62
N GLY A 161 -2.88 19.78 14.45
CA GLY A 161 -4.04 20.64 14.69
C GLY A 161 -5.35 19.92 14.95
N LYS A 162 -5.46 19.20 16.06
CA LYS A 162 -6.23 19.60 17.26
C LYS A 162 -6.31 18.44 18.24
#